data_AF-A0AAD9DEM7-F1
#
_entry.id   AF-A0AAD9DEM7-F1
#
_cell.length_a   1.000
_cell.length_b   1.000
_cell.length_c   1.000
_cell.angle_alpha   90.00
_cell.angle_beta   90.00
_cell.angle_gamma   90.00
#
_symmetry.space_group_name_H-M   'P 1'
#
loop_
_entity.id
_entity.type
_entity.pdbx_description
1 polymer ?
#
loop_
_entity_poly.entity_id
_entity_poly.type
_entity_poly.pdbx_seq_one_letter_code
_entity_poly.pdbx_strand_id
1 'polypeptide(L)'
;MLDVSNNELSQLPGLSSLCNLKKLCLRRNWFNALPTDIGKLSELRVIDASRNFLKPNEDSLHFQELNKLEHLEVLDVSLNQKCRTAEHRELIQKNIAPPTGRNDFCRKNNTIGESAAVRNPALLRSQLEPWGTVNLRRRLVRDFGQEPTHPKLVDRAGVMNQLLQCYKDEGLLHCADDDVDLNNGVGQRQTVVVDGVPVRKELLDEILTELQDWRGNNKRGGSSNNRERPSIKAESYMILCAPPPATSPDSKEVSRRERRRNKKMEGNRKLWDLALQAMKEIDPEFAARCSEIAVTYRFIGSPHIDRQNSSHFYGLSLGNFAEGTGCVAVEMSPRVVAEVNTKNRLGKVDGRYPHWVSNYNIEDEERFSLIYYDTLSSYQTPGPAIFSIPHDKEGNKEDMKRKRK
;
A
#
# COMPACT_ATOMS: atom_id res chain seq x y z
N MET A 1 -10.42 -12.97 -21.68
CA MET A 1 -9.58 -12.09 -20.85
C MET A 1 -9.53 -12.65 -19.44
N LEU A 2 -8.35 -12.62 -18.83
CA LEU A 2 -8.08 -12.96 -17.43
C LEU A 2 -7.31 -11.77 -16.86
N ASP A 3 -7.93 -11.08 -15.90
CA ASP A 3 -7.31 -9.94 -15.22
C ASP A 3 -7.17 -10.24 -13.73
N VAL A 4 -5.93 -10.46 -13.33
CA VAL A 4 -5.51 -10.66 -11.94
C VAL A 4 -4.62 -9.51 -11.48
N SER A 5 -4.72 -8.35 -12.11
CA SER A 5 -3.91 -7.18 -11.76
C SER A 5 -4.21 -6.65 -10.37
N ASN A 6 -3.20 -6.02 -9.74
CA ASN A 6 -3.27 -5.43 -8.40
C ASN A 6 -3.49 -6.43 -7.26
N ASN A 7 -3.07 -7.68 -7.41
CA ASN A 7 -3.05 -8.68 -6.34
C ASN A 7 -1.62 -8.88 -5.80
N GLU A 8 -1.39 -10.01 -5.13
CA GLU A 8 -0.12 -10.42 -4.50
C GLU A 8 0.38 -11.75 -5.06
N LEU A 9 0.02 -12.03 -6.31
CA LEU A 9 0.34 -13.30 -6.92
C LEU A 9 1.82 -13.32 -7.29
N SER A 10 2.54 -14.34 -6.81
CA SER A 10 3.90 -14.64 -7.26
C SER A 10 3.92 -15.68 -8.38
N GLN A 11 2.84 -16.45 -8.50
CA GLN A 11 2.63 -17.51 -9.49
C GLN A 11 1.13 -17.62 -9.82
N LEU A 12 0.83 -18.22 -10.97
CA LEU A 12 -0.52 -18.68 -11.33
C LEU A 12 -0.49 -20.21 -11.41
N PRO A 13 -1.60 -20.88 -11.06
CA PRO A 13 -1.77 -22.28 -11.45
C PRO A 13 -1.74 -22.39 -12.97
N GLY A 14 -1.40 -23.58 -13.48
CA GLY A 14 -1.24 -23.82 -14.93
C GLY A 14 -2.38 -23.21 -15.76
N LEU A 15 -2.00 -22.40 -16.74
CA LEU A 15 -2.93 -21.69 -17.62
C LEU A 15 -3.33 -22.50 -18.84
N SER A 16 -2.72 -23.66 -19.06
CA SER A 16 -2.90 -24.51 -20.24
C SER A 16 -4.34 -24.83 -20.65
N SER A 17 -5.30 -24.85 -19.72
CA SER A 17 -6.73 -25.07 -20.01
C SER A 17 -7.44 -23.84 -20.59
N LEU A 18 -6.83 -22.66 -20.55
CA LEU A 18 -7.39 -21.39 -21.01
C LEU A 18 -7.03 -21.10 -22.47
N CYS A 19 -7.09 -22.11 -23.36
CA CYS A 19 -6.65 -22.01 -24.77
C CYS A 19 -7.26 -20.84 -25.55
N ASN A 20 -8.48 -20.40 -25.19
CA ASN A 20 -9.19 -19.28 -25.82
C ASN A 20 -8.86 -17.90 -25.21
N LEU A 21 -7.84 -17.81 -24.36
CA LEU A 21 -7.51 -16.58 -23.65
C LEU A 21 -6.81 -15.57 -24.55
N LYS A 22 -7.50 -14.49 -24.91
CA LYS A 22 -6.93 -13.40 -25.75
C LYS A 22 -6.10 -12.35 -25.02
N LYS A 23 -6.34 -12.16 -23.72
CA LYS A 23 -5.70 -11.11 -22.91
C LYS A 23 -5.45 -11.59 -21.49
N LEU A 24 -4.20 -11.45 -21.05
CA LEU A 24 -3.72 -11.78 -19.70
C LEU A 24 -3.15 -10.52 -19.04
N CYS A 25 -3.76 -10.08 -17.94
CA CYS A 25 -3.29 -8.93 -17.17
C CYS A 25 -2.80 -9.39 -15.79
N LEU A 26 -1.47 -9.35 -15.63
CA LEU A 26 -0.72 -9.67 -14.41
C LEU A 26 -0.18 -8.41 -13.72
N ARG A 27 -0.54 -7.22 -14.20
CA ARG A 27 0.02 -5.95 -13.75
C ARG A 27 -0.01 -5.80 -12.24
N ARG A 28 1.09 -5.28 -11.66
CA ARG A 28 1.18 -4.96 -10.23
C ARG A 28 0.89 -6.17 -9.33
N ASN A 29 1.66 -7.22 -9.51
CA ASN A 29 1.73 -8.41 -8.68
C ASN A 29 3.21 -8.65 -8.27
N TRP A 30 3.56 -9.87 -7.85
CA TRP A 30 4.90 -10.25 -7.40
C TRP A 30 5.55 -11.32 -8.29
N PHE A 31 5.19 -11.37 -9.58
CA PHE A 31 5.75 -12.37 -10.50
C PHE A 31 7.26 -12.14 -10.70
N ASN A 32 8.04 -13.16 -10.38
CA ASN A 32 9.46 -13.24 -10.72
C ASN A 32 9.69 -13.99 -12.04
N ALA A 33 8.68 -14.71 -12.52
CA ALA A 33 8.65 -15.37 -13.82
C ALA A 33 7.21 -15.39 -14.35
N LEU A 34 7.03 -15.42 -15.67
CA LEU A 34 5.76 -15.77 -16.30
C LEU A 34 5.47 -17.27 -16.09
N PRO A 35 4.21 -17.73 -16.20
CA PRO A 35 3.91 -19.15 -16.15
C PRO A 35 4.63 -19.92 -17.27
N THR A 36 5.21 -21.08 -16.96
CA THR A 36 5.96 -21.90 -17.93
C THR A 36 5.10 -22.47 -19.05
N ASP A 37 3.79 -22.56 -18.84
CA ASP A 37 2.83 -23.02 -19.83
C ASP A 37 2.16 -21.88 -20.63
N ILE A 38 2.70 -20.65 -20.54
CA ILE A 38 2.18 -19.48 -21.28
C ILE A 38 2.11 -19.74 -22.79
N GLY A 39 3.06 -20.49 -23.34
CA GLY A 39 3.12 -20.84 -24.77
C GLY A 39 1.99 -21.75 -25.26
N LYS A 40 1.18 -22.34 -24.35
CA LYS A 40 -0.01 -23.13 -24.69
C LYS A 40 -1.25 -22.28 -24.96
N LEU A 41 -1.18 -20.96 -24.72
CA LEU A 41 -2.30 -20.04 -24.90
C LEU A 41 -2.32 -19.51 -26.33
N SER A 42 -2.62 -20.37 -27.31
CA SER A 42 -2.50 -20.06 -28.75
C SER A 42 -3.25 -18.80 -29.20
N GLU A 43 -4.37 -18.47 -28.55
CA GLU A 43 -5.18 -17.29 -28.87
C GLU A 43 -4.70 -15.98 -28.21
N LEU A 44 -3.60 -16.02 -27.43
CA LEU A 44 -3.17 -14.90 -26.60
C LEU A 44 -2.55 -13.80 -27.44
N ARG A 45 -3.19 -12.62 -27.39
CA ARG A 45 -2.77 -11.43 -28.13
C ARG A 45 -2.06 -10.41 -27.26
N VAL A 46 -2.43 -10.37 -25.97
CA VAL A 46 -2.00 -9.31 -25.06
C VAL A 46 -1.56 -9.88 -23.73
N ILE A 47 -0.34 -9.55 -23.33
CA ILE A 47 0.22 -9.80 -22.00
C ILE A 47 0.61 -8.46 -21.36
N ASP A 48 -0.10 -8.05 -20.31
CA ASP A 48 0.35 -6.95 -19.43
C ASP A 48 0.93 -7.55 -18.15
N ALA A 49 2.26 -7.64 -18.09
CA ALA A 49 3.02 -8.07 -16.92
C ALA A 49 3.81 -6.92 -16.30
N SER A 50 3.37 -5.68 -16.52
CA SER A 50 4.03 -4.48 -16.00
C SER A 50 4.00 -4.41 -14.47
N ARG A 51 4.98 -3.73 -13.87
CA ARG A 51 5.10 -3.58 -12.40
C ARG A 51 5.15 -4.90 -11.62
N ASN A 52 5.95 -5.85 -12.09
CA ASN A 52 6.30 -7.08 -11.38
C ASN A 52 7.81 -7.08 -11.04
N PHE A 53 8.39 -8.27 -10.82
CA PHE A 53 9.81 -8.49 -10.54
C PHE A 53 10.51 -9.32 -11.63
N LEU A 54 9.97 -9.29 -12.85
CA LEU A 54 10.51 -10.02 -13.99
C LEU A 54 11.92 -9.56 -14.35
N LYS A 55 12.68 -10.48 -14.93
CA LYS A 55 14.02 -10.29 -15.47
C LYS A 55 13.99 -10.51 -16.98
N PRO A 56 14.85 -9.85 -17.76
CA PRO A 56 14.91 -10.02 -19.20
C PRO A 56 15.76 -11.25 -19.53
N ASN A 57 15.35 -12.44 -19.09
CA ASN A 57 16.05 -13.70 -19.33
C ASN A 57 15.08 -14.87 -19.48
N GLU A 58 15.59 -16.02 -19.93
CA GLU A 58 14.77 -17.21 -20.20
C GLU A 58 14.06 -17.74 -18.95
N ASP A 59 14.73 -17.73 -17.80
CA ASP A 59 14.16 -18.21 -16.53
C ASP A 59 12.92 -17.41 -16.10
N SER A 60 12.83 -16.14 -16.50
CA SER A 60 11.76 -15.23 -16.08
C SER A 60 10.71 -14.98 -17.16
N LEU A 61 11.09 -14.84 -18.42
CA LEU A 61 10.13 -14.53 -19.49
C LEU A 61 9.76 -15.75 -20.33
N HIS A 62 10.57 -16.81 -20.30
CA HIS A 62 10.37 -18.01 -21.13
C HIS A 62 10.26 -17.64 -22.61
N PHE A 63 11.32 -17.08 -23.21
CA PHE A 63 11.29 -16.58 -24.59
C PHE A 63 10.88 -17.68 -25.57
N GLN A 64 11.30 -18.92 -25.34
CA GLN A 64 10.90 -20.06 -26.18
C GLN A 64 9.38 -20.29 -26.16
N GLU A 65 8.75 -20.14 -25.00
CA GLU A 65 7.30 -20.29 -24.86
C GLU A 65 6.55 -19.09 -25.42
N LEU A 66 7.06 -17.87 -25.21
CA LEU A 66 6.48 -16.67 -25.80
C LEU A 66 6.52 -16.68 -27.33
N ASN A 67 7.56 -17.26 -27.95
CA ASN A 67 7.64 -17.42 -29.40
C ASN A 67 6.62 -18.40 -29.99
N LYS A 68 5.99 -19.26 -29.18
CA LYS A 68 4.88 -20.12 -29.63
C LYS A 68 3.57 -19.36 -29.79
N LEU A 69 3.50 -18.12 -29.28
CA LEU A 69 2.31 -17.29 -29.34
C LEU A 69 2.26 -16.53 -30.67
N GLU A 70 1.77 -17.19 -31.71
CA GLU A 70 1.71 -16.65 -33.08
C GLU A 70 0.85 -15.38 -33.22
N HIS A 71 -0.08 -15.15 -32.29
CA HIS A 71 -0.98 -14.01 -32.28
C HIS A 71 -0.59 -12.93 -31.28
N LEU A 72 0.59 -13.02 -30.64
CA LEU A 72 1.00 -12.05 -29.63
C LEU A 72 1.28 -10.68 -30.26
N GLU A 73 0.38 -9.73 -30.02
CA GLU A 73 0.45 -8.37 -30.52
C GLU A 73 1.13 -7.43 -29.54
N VAL A 74 1.02 -7.70 -28.23
CA VAL A 74 1.57 -6.83 -27.17
C VAL A 74 2.10 -7.63 -25.99
N LEU A 75 3.34 -7.31 -25.59
CA LEU A 75 3.96 -7.72 -24.33
C LEU A 75 4.46 -6.50 -23.56
N ASP A 76 3.75 -6.12 -22.51
CA ASP A 76 4.17 -5.06 -21.60
C ASP A 76 4.87 -5.65 -20.36
N VAL A 77 6.19 -5.51 -20.31
CA VAL A 77 7.02 -5.81 -19.12
C VAL A 77 7.60 -4.55 -18.50
N SER A 78 7.03 -3.39 -18.81
CA SER A 78 7.47 -2.11 -18.28
C SER A 78 7.39 -2.07 -16.75
N LEU A 79 8.17 -1.17 -16.15
CA LEU A 79 8.19 -0.94 -14.70
C LEU A 79 8.62 -2.15 -13.84
N ASN A 80 8.98 -3.29 -14.43
CA ASN A 80 9.78 -4.33 -13.79
C ASN A 80 11.20 -3.80 -13.57
N GLN A 81 11.70 -3.78 -12.32
CA GLN A 81 12.96 -3.12 -11.98
C GLN A 81 14.14 -3.57 -12.85
N LYS A 82 14.18 -4.86 -13.19
CA LYS A 82 15.25 -5.48 -13.98
C LYS A 82 15.01 -5.44 -15.49
N CYS A 83 13.93 -4.83 -15.99
CA CYS A 83 13.63 -4.70 -17.42
C CYS A 83 13.61 -3.23 -17.90
N ARG A 84 14.28 -2.30 -17.19
CA ARG A 84 14.13 -0.85 -17.42
C ARG A 84 15.10 -0.21 -18.43
N THR A 85 16.23 -0.84 -18.74
CA THR A 85 17.28 -0.28 -19.61
C THR A 85 16.98 -0.51 -21.09
N ALA A 86 17.66 0.22 -21.98
CA ALA A 86 17.56 0.02 -23.42
C ALA A 86 18.05 -1.39 -23.83
N GLU A 87 19.18 -1.83 -23.28
CA GLU A 87 19.74 -3.16 -23.51
C GLU A 87 18.74 -4.29 -23.18
N HIS A 88 17.99 -4.16 -22.09
CA HIS A 88 16.96 -5.14 -21.75
C HIS A 88 15.83 -5.18 -22.77
N ARG A 89 15.44 -4.03 -23.32
CA ARG A 89 14.40 -3.96 -24.35
C ARG A 89 14.88 -4.59 -25.65
N GLU A 90 16.12 -4.31 -26.05
CA GLU A 90 16.75 -4.93 -27.22
C GLU A 90 16.86 -6.44 -27.06
N LEU A 91 17.25 -6.93 -25.88
CA LEU A 91 17.33 -8.36 -25.59
C LEU A 91 15.96 -9.03 -25.72
N ILE A 92 14.91 -8.42 -25.18
CA ILE A 92 13.53 -8.93 -25.30
C ILE A 92 13.08 -8.92 -26.77
N GLN A 93 13.31 -7.83 -27.50
CA GLN A 93 12.95 -7.70 -28.92
C GLN A 93 13.73 -8.66 -29.82
N LYS A 94 14.97 -8.99 -29.47
CA LYS A 94 15.78 -9.97 -30.21
C LYS A 94 15.27 -11.40 -30.02
N ASN A 95 14.78 -11.72 -28.82
CA ASN A 95 14.37 -13.08 -28.47
C ASN A 95 12.87 -13.35 -28.67
N ILE A 96 12.05 -12.33 -28.89
CA ILE A 96 10.61 -12.46 -29.14
C ILE A 96 10.31 -11.83 -30.49
N ALA A 97 9.60 -12.54 -31.37
CA ALA A 97 9.14 -11.98 -32.65
C ALA A 97 8.45 -10.62 -32.43
N PRO A 98 8.69 -9.61 -33.29
CA PRO A 98 8.26 -8.24 -33.01
C PRO A 98 6.74 -8.19 -32.86
N PRO A 99 6.22 -7.78 -31.69
CA PRO A 99 4.80 -7.53 -31.53
C PRO A 99 4.42 -6.37 -32.46
N THR A 100 3.49 -6.59 -33.38
CA THR A 100 3.17 -5.65 -34.48
C THR A 100 2.41 -4.40 -34.03
N GLY A 101 2.00 -4.32 -32.76
CA GLY A 101 1.29 -3.18 -32.20
C GLY A 101 2.22 -2.14 -31.59
N ARG A 102 1.99 -0.85 -31.91
CA ARG A 102 2.49 0.25 -31.07
C ARG A 102 2.06 0.01 -29.63
N ASN A 103 2.96 0.26 -28.68
CA ASN A 103 2.69 0.34 -27.24
C ASN A 103 1.80 1.55 -26.89
N ASP A 104 0.65 1.70 -27.56
CA ASP A 104 -0.43 2.56 -27.09
C ASP A 104 -1.34 1.73 -26.17
N PHE A 105 -0.75 1.18 -25.10
CA PHE A 105 -1.49 1.12 -23.85
C PHE A 105 -1.65 2.56 -23.35
N CYS A 106 -2.54 3.29 -24.02
CA CYS A 106 -3.24 4.41 -23.43
C CYS A 106 -3.92 3.86 -22.16
N ARG A 107 -3.21 3.94 -21.03
CA ARG A 107 -3.48 4.77 -19.84
C ARG A 107 -4.92 5.23 -19.55
N LYS A 108 -5.95 4.71 -20.20
CA LYS A 108 -7.33 5.10 -19.95
C LYS A 108 -7.86 4.28 -18.77
N ASN A 109 -7.69 4.87 -17.60
CA ASN A 109 -8.61 4.82 -16.46
C ASN A 109 -8.80 3.51 -15.67
N ASN A 110 -8.09 2.40 -15.96
CA ASN A 110 -8.24 1.17 -15.15
C ASN A 110 -7.72 1.29 -13.70
N THR A 111 -6.77 2.19 -13.44
CA THR A 111 -6.22 2.44 -12.10
C THR A 111 -5.89 3.92 -11.99
N ILE A 112 -6.26 4.56 -10.87
CA ILE A 112 -5.85 5.93 -10.58
C ILE A 112 -4.63 5.91 -9.66
N GLY A 113 -3.68 6.80 -9.97
CA GLY A 113 -2.43 6.92 -9.25
C GLY A 113 -1.47 5.78 -9.57
N GLU A 114 -0.38 6.12 -10.28
CA GLU A 114 0.69 5.17 -10.61
C GLU A 114 1.30 4.47 -9.38
N SER A 115 1.19 5.07 -8.19
CA SER A 115 1.60 4.48 -6.91
C SER A 115 0.71 5.02 -5.79
N ALA A 116 0.85 4.48 -4.58
CA ALA A 116 0.10 4.98 -3.43
C ALA A 116 0.45 6.46 -3.14
N ALA A 117 1.71 6.86 -3.31
CA ALA A 117 2.19 8.24 -3.19
C ALA A 117 1.40 9.29 -3.99
N VAL A 118 0.84 8.95 -5.15
CA VAL A 118 0.14 9.94 -6.01
C VAL A 118 -1.38 9.94 -5.83
N ARG A 119 -1.89 9.12 -4.91
CA ARG A 119 -3.34 9.03 -4.64
C ARG A 119 -3.76 10.12 -3.67
N ASN A 120 -4.88 10.77 -3.96
CA ASN A 120 -5.51 11.72 -3.05
C ASN A 120 -6.33 10.95 -2.01
N PRO A 121 -5.96 10.97 -0.71
CA PRO A 121 -6.66 10.21 0.33
C PRO A 121 -8.11 10.66 0.56
N ALA A 122 -8.53 11.86 0.13
CA ALA A 122 -9.90 12.33 0.27
C ALA A 122 -10.87 11.67 -0.74
N LEU A 123 -10.36 11.22 -1.89
CA LEU A 123 -11.19 10.64 -2.95
C LEU A 123 -11.53 9.18 -2.64
N LEU A 124 -12.82 8.82 -2.70
CA LEU A 124 -13.25 7.45 -2.38
C LEU A 124 -12.62 6.44 -3.34
N ARG A 125 -12.52 6.79 -4.62
CA ARG A 125 -11.84 6.00 -5.65
C ARG A 125 -10.40 5.66 -5.28
N SER A 126 -9.69 6.59 -4.67
CA SER A 126 -8.31 6.41 -4.21
C SER A 126 -8.24 5.52 -2.96
N GLN A 127 -9.21 5.65 -2.05
CA GLN A 127 -9.34 4.80 -0.86
C GLN A 127 -9.64 3.33 -1.21
N LEU A 128 -10.37 3.08 -2.30
CA LEU A 128 -10.70 1.73 -2.80
C LEU A 128 -9.61 1.10 -3.67
N GLU A 129 -8.73 1.91 -4.29
CA GLU A 129 -7.68 1.43 -5.19
C GLU A 129 -6.74 0.35 -4.59
N PRO A 130 -6.43 0.31 -3.28
CA PRO A 130 -5.63 -0.76 -2.69
C PRO A 130 -6.22 -2.17 -2.87
N TRP A 131 -7.54 -2.29 -3.02
CA TRP A 131 -8.20 -3.57 -3.22
C TRP A 131 -7.94 -4.14 -4.62
N GLY A 132 -7.63 -5.44 -4.68
CA GLY A 132 -7.61 -6.21 -5.91
C GLY A 132 -9.00 -6.35 -6.53
N THR A 133 -9.07 -6.54 -7.85
CA THR A 133 -10.35 -6.58 -8.60
C THR A 133 -11.31 -7.65 -8.08
N VAL A 134 -10.79 -8.79 -7.60
CA VAL A 134 -11.60 -9.86 -7.00
C VAL A 134 -12.30 -9.38 -5.72
N ASN A 135 -11.59 -8.68 -4.83
CA ASN A 135 -12.17 -8.16 -3.59
C ASN A 135 -13.18 -7.04 -3.87
N LEU A 136 -12.94 -6.21 -4.88
CA LEU A 136 -13.91 -5.21 -5.34
C LEU A 136 -15.21 -5.86 -5.86
N ARG A 137 -15.12 -6.93 -6.65
CA ARG A 137 -16.32 -7.69 -7.09
C ARG A 137 -17.04 -8.34 -5.91
N ARG A 138 -16.31 -8.93 -4.97
CA ARG A 138 -16.90 -9.50 -3.76
C ARG A 138 -17.64 -8.44 -2.95
N ARG A 139 -17.09 -7.22 -2.87
CA ARG A 139 -17.74 -6.07 -2.22
C ARG A 139 -19.05 -5.69 -2.92
N LEU A 140 -19.09 -5.61 -4.26
CA LEU A 140 -20.33 -5.33 -5.01
C LEU A 140 -21.46 -6.29 -4.59
N VAL A 141 -21.17 -7.59 -4.58
CA VAL A 141 -22.18 -8.61 -4.28
C VAL A 141 -22.52 -8.63 -2.80
N ARG A 142 -21.52 -8.80 -1.94
CA ARG A 142 -21.72 -9.03 -0.50
C ARG A 142 -22.24 -7.79 0.23
N ASP A 143 -21.70 -6.62 -0.10
CA ASP A 143 -21.91 -5.42 0.70
C ASP A 143 -22.99 -4.50 0.11
N PHE A 144 -23.26 -4.59 -1.20
CA PHE A 144 -24.22 -3.76 -1.94
C PHE A 144 -25.32 -4.57 -2.66
N GLY A 145 -25.34 -5.90 -2.54
CA GLY A 145 -26.38 -6.75 -3.11
C GLY A 145 -26.46 -6.76 -4.63
N GLN A 146 -25.38 -6.37 -5.32
CA GLN A 146 -25.33 -6.34 -6.79
C GLN A 146 -25.12 -7.75 -7.37
N GLU A 147 -25.55 -7.96 -8.61
CA GLU A 147 -25.29 -9.21 -9.32
C GLU A 147 -23.80 -9.43 -9.61
N PRO A 148 -23.29 -10.68 -9.54
CA PRO A 148 -21.90 -10.98 -9.86
C PRO A 148 -21.54 -10.57 -11.30
N THR A 149 -20.53 -9.70 -11.43
CA THR A 149 -20.05 -9.28 -12.75
C THR A 149 -19.09 -10.30 -13.35
N HIS A 150 -19.25 -10.60 -14.65
CA HIS A 150 -18.38 -11.53 -15.35
C HIS A 150 -17.04 -10.87 -15.74
N PRO A 151 -15.86 -11.45 -15.41
CA PRO A 151 -14.54 -10.82 -15.66
C PRO A 151 -14.21 -10.54 -17.13
N LYS A 152 -14.84 -11.25 -18.08
CA LYS A 152 -14.67 -11.00 -19.51
C LYS A 152 -15.49 -9.81 -20.03
N LEU A 153 -16.56 -9.43 -19.32
CA LEU A 153 -17.53 -8.43 -19.78
C LEU A 153 -17.32 -7.07 -19.10
N VAL A 154 -17.00 -7.11 -17.81
CA VAL A 154 -16.75 -5.91 -17.01
C VAL A 154 -15.30 -5.95 -16.58
N ASP A 155 -14.51 -4.93 -16.90
CA ASP A 155 -13.11 -4.83 -16.48
C ASP A 155 -13.00 -4.17 -15.08
N ARG A 156 -11.78 -3.89 -14.61
CA ARG A 156 -11.56 -3.26 -13.30
C ARG A 156 -12.20 -1.88 -13.21
N ALA A 157 -12.07 -1.03 -14.23
CA ALA A 157 -12.69 0.29 -14.25
C ALA A 157 -14.22 0.17 -14.14
N GLY A 158 -14.84 -0.74 -14.90
CA GLY A 158 -16.27 -0.98 -14.83
C GLY A 158 -16.73 -1.43 -13.44
N VAL A 159 -16.04 -2.39 -12.81
CA VAL A 159 -16.31 -2.82 -11.43
C VAL A 159 -16.22 -1.65 -10.44
N MET A 160 -15.22 -0.81 -10.61
CA MET A 160 -15.01 0.33 -9.73
C MET A 160 -16.05 1.43 -9.92
N ASN A 161 -16.45 1.74 -11.17
CA ASN A 161 -17.52 2.68 -11.44
C ASN A 161 -18.85 2.20 -10.85
N GLN A 162 -19.16 0.90 -10.95
CA GLN A 162 -20.33 0.32 -10.30
C GLN A 162 -20.26 0.47 -8.78
N LEU A 163 -19.09 0.24 -8.15
CA LEU A 163 -18.92 0.46 -6.71
C LEU A 163 -19.15 1.92 -6.34
N LEU A 164 -18.51 2.85 -7.04
CA LEU A 164 -18.68 4.28 -6.77
C LEU A 164 -20.14 4.71 -6.94
N GLN A 165 -20.85 4.15 -7.92
CA GLN A 165 -22.28 4.39 -8.07
C GLN A 165 -23.07 3.86 -6.87
N CYS A 166 -22.80 2.63 -6.40
CA CYS A 166 -23.45 2.10 -5.19
C CYS A 166 -23.20 3.00 -3.96
N TYR A 167 -21.97 3.49 -3.82
CA TYR A 167 -21.62 4.44 -2.76
C TYR A 167 -22.36 5.78 -2.91
N LYS A 168 -22.53 6.28 -4.13
CA LYS A 168 -23.31 7.50 -4.42
C LYS A 168 -24.79 7.30 -4.10
N ASP A 169 -25.35 6.16 -4.47
CA ASP A 169 -26.76 5.83 -4.24
C ASP A 169 -27.08 5.72 -2.74
N GLU A 170 -26.11 5.28 -1.92
CA GLU A 170 -26.20 5.30 -0.45
C GLU A 170 -25.85 6.66 0.19
N GLY A 171 -25.53 7.69 -0.60
CA GLY A 171 -25.14 9.00 -0.08
C GLY A 171 -23.74 9.06 0.55
N LEU A 172 -22.89 8.06 0.28
CA LEU A 172 -21.53 7.91 0.84
C LEU A 172 -20.43 8.42 -0.11
N LEU A 173 -20.81 8.92 -1.29
CA LEU A 173 -19.94 9.55 -2.27
C LEU A 173 -20.53 10.90 -2.68
N HIS A 174 -19.78 11.97 -2.48
CA HIS A 174 -20.17 13.32 -2.89
C HIS A 174 -19.28 13.80 -4.04
N CYS A 175 -19.89 14.17 -5.16
CA CYS A 175 -19.24 14.82 -6.29
C CYS A 175 -19.62 16.31 -6.28
N ALA A 176 -18.76 17.18 -6.79
CA ALA A 176 -19.13 18.58 -7.01
C ALA A 176 -20.32 18.68 -7.98
N ASP A 177 -21.15 19.72 -7.85
CA ASP A 177 -22.45 19.83 -8.53
C ASP A 177 -22.37 19.68 -10.07
N ASP A 178 -21.24 20.06 -10.67
CA ASP A 178 -21.01 19.97 -12.13
C ASP A 178 -20.16 18.75 -12.56
N ASP A 179 -19.64 17.95 -11.62
CA ASP A 179 -18.74 16.84 -11.92
C ASP A 179 -19.50 15.51 -12.01
N VAL A 180 -19.68 15.04 -13.25
CA VAL A 180 -20.24 13.72 -13.56
C VAL A 180 -19.23 12.58 -13.37
N ASP A 181 -17.93 12.88 -13.21
CA ASP A 181 -16.92 11.85 -13.00
C ASP A 181 -16.84 11.43 -11.52
N LEU A 182 -17.44 10.26 -11.23
CA LEU A 182 -17.43 9.66 -9.89
C LEU A 182 -16.00 9.43 -9.35
N ASN A 183 -14.98 9.39 -10.21
CA ASN A 183 -13.60 9.21 -9.78
C ASN A 183 -13.07 10.36 -8.92
N ASN A 184 -13.65 11.56 -9.05
CA ASN A 184 -13.31 12.75 -8.29
C ASN A 184 -14.18 12.93 -7.03
N GLY A 185 -15.08 12.00 -6.75
CA GLY A 185 -15.96 12.10 -5.59
C GLY A 185 -15.22 11.89 -4.26
N VAL A 186 -15.55 12.74 -3.29
CA VAL A 186 -15.06 12.66 -1.91
C VAL A 186 -15.90 11.63 -1.15
N GLY A 187 -15.22 10.69 -0.48
CA GLY A 187 -15.90 9.68 0.33
C GLY A 187 -16.45 10.28 1.63
N GLN A 188 -17.74 10.12 1.88
CA GLN A 188 -18.44 10.57 3.10
C GLN A 188 -18.91 9.36 3.93
N ARG A 189 -17.99 8.43 4.17
CA ARG A 189 -18.24 7.26 5.02
C ARG A 189 -18.33 7.70 6.48
N GLN A 190 -19.04 6.93 7.30
CA GLN A 190 -19.10 7.17 8.73
C GLN A 190 -17.69 7.09 9.32
N THR A 191 -17.27 8.16 10.02
CA THR A 191 -15.98 8.20 10.70
C THR A 191 -16.15 7.88 12.18
N VAL A 192 -15.35 6.96 12.68
CA VAL A 192 -15.19 6.67 14.11
C VAL A 192 -13.82 7.18 14.54
N VAL A 193 -13.79 8.08 15.52
CA VAL A 193 -12.53 8.60 16.07
C VAL A 193 -12.05 7.68 17.19
N VAL A 194 -10.78 7.31 17.15
CA VAL A 194 -10.13 6.47 18.17
C VAL A 194 -8.88 7.18 18.65
N ASP A 195 -8.76 7.41 19.94
CA ASP A 195 -7.51 7.93 20.50
C ASP A 195 -6.50 6.79 20.73
N GLY A 196 -5.27 7.01 20.26
CA GLY A 196 -4.14 6.18 20.68
C GLY A 196 -3.82 6.38 22.17
N VAL A 197 -2.91 5.55 22.69
CA VAL A 197 -2.50 5.66 24.09
C VAL A 197 -1.49 6.82 24.24
N PRO A 198 -1.72 7.80 25.14
CA PRO A 198 -0.80 8.92 25.33
C PRO A 198 0.60 8.47 25.75
N VAL A 199 1.62 9.10 25.18
CA VAL A 199 3.01 8.95 25.59
C VAL A 199 3.38 10.11 26.52
N ARG A 200 4.22 9.87 27.52
CA ARG A 200 4.67 10.92 28.46
C ARG A 200 5.37 12.07 27.74
N LYS A 201 5.10 13.29 28.18
CA LYS A 201 5.51 14.51 27.47
C LYS A 201 7.04 14.65 27.38
N GLU A 202 7.75 14.31 28.45
CA GLU A 202 9.21 14.46 28.51
C GLU A 202 9.88 13.59 27.43
N LEU A 203 9.37 12.37 27.24
CA LEU A 203 9.87 11.46 26.21
C LEU A 203 9.53 11.96 24.79
N LEU A 204 8.34 12.52 24.61
CA LEU A 204 7.92 13.11 23.33
C LEU A 204 8.80 14.30 22.95
N ASP A 205 9.14 15.16 23.91
CA ASP A 205 10.00 16.34 23.69
C ASP A 205 11.44 15.92 23.30
N GLU A 206 11.98 14.87 23.93
CA GLU A 206 13.27 14.27 23.56
C GLU A 206 13.24 13.64 22.16
N ILE A 207 12.20 12.85 21.84
CA ILE A 207 12.03 12.27 20.50
C ILE A 207 11.92 13.36 19.44
N LEU A 208 11.14 14.42 19.71
CA LEU A 208 10.94 15.53 18.76
C LEU A 208 12.26 16.25 18.46
N THR A 209 13.11 16.44 19.47
CA THR A 209 14.42 17.06 19.29
C THR A 209 15.30 16.23 18.34
N GLU A 210 15.39 14.91 18.56
CA GLU A 210 16.16 14.02 17.68
C GLU A 210 15.61 13.98 16.24
N LEU A 211 14.29 14.07 16.06
CA LEU A 211 13.65 14.15 14.75
C LEU A 211 13.96 15.46 14.03
N GLN A 212 13.96 16.58 14.74
CA GLN A 212 14.31 17.89 14.19
C GLN A 212 15.79 17.94 13.80
N ASP A 213 16.67 17.37 14.60
CA ASP A 213 18.10 17.24 14.30
C ASP A 213 18.34 16.35 13.08
N TRP A 214 17.67 15.19 13.01
CA TRP A 214 17.69 14.31 11.83
C TRP A 214 17.27 15.06 10.56
N ARG A 215 16.19 15.84 10.62
CA ARG A 215 15.72 16.67 9.50
C ARG A 215 16.76 17.74 9.14
N GLY A 216 17.31 18.44 10.13
CA GLY A 216 18.32 19.49 9.93
C GLY A 216 19.57 18.97 9.23
N ASN A 217 20.05 17.78 9.60
CA ASN A 217 21.21 17.14 9.01
C ASN A 217 20.95 16.69 7.55
N ASN A 218 19.75 16.21 7.23
CA ASN A 218 19.36 15.88 5.85
C ASN A 218 19.33 17.11 4.93
N LYS A 219 19.03 18.31 5.44
CA LYS A 219 19.09 19.56 4.64
C LYS A 219 20.51 20.00 4.31
N ARG A 220 21.49 19.68 5.15
CA ARG A 220 22.90 20.10 5.00
C ARG A 220 23.72 19.17 4.10
N GLY A 221 23.41 17.87 4.09
CA GLY A 221 24.03 16.90 3.19
C GLY A 221 23.31 16.87 1.86
N GLY A 222 23.64 17.79 0.94
CA GLY A 222 23.01 17.90 -0.38
C GLY A 222 22.87 16.55 -1.10
N SER A 223 21.69 15.95 -1.05
CA SER A 223 21.27 14.88 -1.94
C SER A 223 19.74 14.79 -1.95
N SER A 224 19.18 15.24 -3.05
CA SER A 224 17.81 14.99 -3.45
C SER A 224 17.55 13.48 -3.54
N ASN A 225 16.41 13.05 -3.01
CA ASN A 225 15.78 11.76 -3.33
C ASN A 225 16.54 10.47 -2.95
N ASN A 226 17.07 10.36 -1.73
CA ASN A 226 17.34 9.04 -1.15
C ASN A 226 16.05 8.39 -0.61
N ARG A 227 14.96 8.40 -1.40
CA ARG A 227 13.69 7.76 -1.03
C ARG A 227 13.90 6.25 -1.11
N GLU A 228 14.15 5.61 0.03
CA GLU A 228 14.26 4.15 0.13
C GLU A 228 12.99 3.44 -0.40
N ARG A 229 11.84 4.14 -0.38
CA ARG A 229 10.59 3.70 -1.02
C ARG A 229 10.05 4.79 -1.96
N PRO A 230 10.24 4.68 -3.29
CA PRO A 230 9.69 5.65 -4.26
C PRO A 230 8.16 5.74 -4.29
N SER A 231 7.47 4.74 -3.71
CA SER A 231 6.02 4.66 -3.63
C SER A 231 5.40 5.43 -2.46
N ILE A 232 6.21 6.15 -1.67
CA ILE A 232 5.78 6.97 -0.51
C ILE A 232 5.89 8.46 -0.83
N LYS A 233 4.89 9.26 -0.45
CA LYS A 233 4.89 10.73 -0.56
C LYS A 233 5.21 11.38 0.78
N ALA A 234 6.49 11.65 1.01
CA ALA A 234 7.01 12.39 2.17
C ALA A 234 8.19 13.29 1.74
N GLU A 235 8.45 14.35 2.50
CA GLU A 235 9.63 15.23 2.30
C GLU A 235 10.91 14.52 2.75
N SER A 236 10.86 13.75 3.83
CA SER A 236 11.98 12.89 4.28
C SER A 236 11.46 11.55 4.77
N TYR A 237 12.25 10.50 4.57
CA TYR A 237 11.92 9.11 4.89
C TYR A 237 13.17 8.32 5.28
N MET A 238 13.12 7.56 6.36
CA MET A 238 14.11 6.55 6.69
C MET A 238 13.47 5.33 7.34
N ILE A 239 14.09 4.17 7.17
CA ILE A 239 13.82 2.98 8.01
C ILE A 239 15.03 2.73 8.91
N LEU A 240 14.77 2.61 10.21
CA LEU A 240 15.67 2.08 11.21
C LEU A 240 15.30 0.61 11.46
N CYS A 241 16.29 -0.29 11.40
CA CYS A 241 16.08 -1.71 11.64
C CYS A 241 16.78 -2.13 12.93
N ALA A 242 16.14 -2.99 13.70
CA ALA A 242 16.75 -3.57 14.89
C ALA A 242 18.08 -4.24 14.54
N PRO A 243 19.12 -4.10 15.39
CA PRO A 243 20.37 -4.82 15.21
C PRO A 243 20.10 -6.33 15.30
N PRO A 244 20.83 -7.16 14.52
CA PRO A 244 20.69 -8.61 14.64
C PRO A 244 21.07 -9.08 16.06
N PRO A 245 20.46 -10.16 16.57
CA PRO A 245 20.82 -10.73 17.87
C PRO A 245 22.30 -11.13 17.88
N ALA A 246 22.92 -11.05 19.06
CA ALA A 246 24.34 -11.34 19.28
C ALA A 246 24.65 -12.84 19.19
N THR A 247 24.38 -13.47 18.05
CA THR A 247 24.74 -14.87 17.77
C THR A 247 25.07 -15.05 16.30
N SER A 248 26.34 -14.78 15.97
CA SER A 248 27.17 -15.55 15.03
C SER A 248 28.47 -14.75 14.80
N PRO A 249 29.57 -15.07 15.50
CA PRO A 249 30.88 -14.49 15.21
C PRO A 249 31.51 -15.04 13.92
N ASP A 250 30.80 -15.90 13.16
CA ASP A 250 31.38 -16.58 12.02
C ASP A 250 30.75 -16.20 10.68
N SER A 251 31.61 -15.53 9.90
CA SER A 251 31.71 -15.55 8.43
C SER A 251 31.04 -14.44 7.60
N LYS A 252 31.90 -13.94 6.69
CA LYS A 252 31.67 -13.17 5.45
C LYS A 252 31.65 -11.65 5.57
N GLU A 253 32.33 -11.00 4.62
CA GLU A 253 32.33 -9.55 4.41
C GLU A 253 30.92 -8.98 4.60
N VAL A 254 30.75 -8.10 5.58
CA VAL A 254 29.51 -7.35 5.79
C VAL A 254 29.13 -6.69 4.47
N SER A 255 27.98 -7.07 3.92
CA SER A 255 27.53 -6.59 2.60
C SER A 255 27.44 -5.06 2.59
N ARG A 256 27.63 -4.42 1.42
CA ARG A 256 27.48 -2.95 1.30
C ARG A 256 26.13 -2.45 1.84
N ARG A 257 25.06 -3.23 1.68
CA ARG A 257 23.71 -2.93 2.20
C ARG A 257 23.69 -2.93 3.72
N GLU A 258 24.32 -3.92 4.34
CA GLU A 258 24.37 -4.07 5.79
C GLU A 258 25.27 -3.01 6.44
N ARG A 259 26.41 -2.66 5.83
CA ARG A 259 27.24 -1.53 6.30
C ARG A 259 26.46 -0.21 6.32
N ARG A 260 25.68 0.06 5.27
CA ARG A 260 24.80 1.25 5.20
C ARG A 260 23.72 1.23 6.28
N ARG A 261 23.10 0.08 6.50
CA ARG A 261 22.10 -0.12 7.57
C ARG A 261 22.71 0.17 8.95
N ASN A 262 23.87 -0.43 9.25
CA ASN A 262 24.51 -0.29 10.56
C ASN A 262 24.96 1.15 10.82
N LYS A 263 25.57 1.83 9.82
CA LYS A 263 25.94 3.25 9.95
C LYS A 263 24.73 4.15 10.21
N LYS A 264 23.59 3.87 9.56
CA LYS A 264 22.36 4.62 9.79
C LYS A 264 21.84 4.41 11.21
N MET A 265 21.83 3.16 11.68
CA MET A 265 21.42 2.84 13.05
C MET A 265 22.31 3.51 14.09
N GLU A 266 23.63 3.50 13.88
CA GLU A 266 24.59 4.16 14.76
C GLU A 266 24.34 5.66 14.86
N GLY A 267 24.13 6.33 13.72
CA GLY A 267 23.82 7.77 13.69
C GLY A 267 22.44 8.16 14.22
N ASN A 268 21.52 7.21 14.42
CA ASN A 268 20.15 7.45 14.92
C ASN A 268 19.84 6.57 16.14
N ARG A 269 20.87 6.14 16.87
CA ARG A 269 20.74 5.19 17.98
C ARG A 269 19.87 5.75 19.11
N LYS A 270 20.08 7.02 19.47
CA LYS A 270 19.31 7.71 20.51
C LYS A 270 17.83 7.80 20.14
N LEU A 271 17.51 8.21 18.91
CA LEU A 271 16.12 8.21 18.40
C LEU A 271 15.48 6.81 18.49
N TRP A 272 16.20 5.76 18.09
CA TRP A 272 15.71 4.39 18.19
C TRP A 272 15.40 4.00 19.64
N ASP A 273 16.34 4.23 20.57
CA ASP A 273 16.19 3.83 21.97
C ASP A 273 15.03 4.60 22.64
N LEU A 274 14.88 5.91 22.40
CA LEU A 274 13.76 6.72 22.89
C LEU A 274 12.42 6.26 22.31
N ALA A 275 12.37 6.01 21.00
CA ALA A 275 11.16 5.52 20.34
C ALA A 275 10.74 4.14 20.88
N LEU A 276 11.71 3.25 21.11
CA LEU A 276 11.45 1.92 21.67
C LEU A 276 11.06 1.99 23.15
N GLN A 277 11.60 2.95 23.91
CA GLN A 277 11.14 3.24 25.27
C GLN A 277 9.66 3.64 25.28
N ALA A 278 9.24 4.53 24.38
CA ALA A 278 7.84 4.94 24.27
C ALA A 278 6.93 3.75 23.98
N MET A 279 7.37 2.84 23.11
CA MET A 279 6.66 1.59 22.84
C MET A 279 6.59 0.70 24.08
N LYS A 280 7.71 0.53 24.79
CA LYS A 280 7.82 -0.35 25.95
C LYS A 280 6.92 0.09 27.11
N GLU A 281 6.72 1.39 27.30
CA GLU A 281 5.82 1.95 28.31
C GLU A 281 4.34 1.61 28.03
N ILE A 282 3.98 1.31 26.77
CA ILE A 282 2.58 1.07 26.34
C ILE A 282 2.32 -0.40 26.02
N ASP A 283 3.20 -1.05 25.26
CA ASP A 283 3.11 -2.46 24.86
C ASP A 283 4.52 -3.08 24.91
N PRO A 284 4.96 -3.55 26.10
CA PRO A 284 6.30 -4.12 26.29
C PRO A 284 6.51 -5.39 25.47
N GLU A 285 5.46 -6.16 25.19
CA GLU A 285 5.54 -7.35 24.36
C GLU A 285 5.80 -6.97 22.90
N PHE A 286 5.11 -5.95 22.36
CA PHE A 286 5.37 -5.45 21.01
C PHE A 286 6.77 -4.83 20.91
N ALA A 287 7.20 -4.05 21.92
CA ALA A 287 8.54 -3.50 21.97
C ALA A 287 9.62 -4.58 21.83
N ALA A 288 9.45 -5.73 22.47
CA ALA A 288 10.42 -6.83 22.43
C ALA A 288 10.59 -7.46 21.03
N ARG A 289 9.58 -7.37 20.17
CA ARG A 289 9.57 -7.93 18.80
C ARG A 289 9.63 -6.87 17.70
N CYS A 290 9.69 -5.59 18.05
CA CYS A 290 9.77 -4.49 17.09
C CYS A 290 11.03 -4.63 16.23
N SER A 291 10.85 -4.93 14.95
CA SER A 291 11.94 -5.19 14.02
C SER A 291 12.39 -3.92 13.29
N GLU A 292 11.47 -3.00 13.03
CA GLU A 292 11.71 -1.82 12.20
C GLU A 292 10.90 -0.62 12.68
N ILE A 293 11.48 0.58 12.58
CA ILE A 293 10.80 1.86 12.80
C ILE A 293 10.97 2.70 11.53
N ALA A 294 9.87 2.95 10.82
CA ALA A 294 9.86 3.89 9.71
C ALA A 294 9.61 5.30 10.22
N VAL A 295 10.50 6.22 9.89
CA VAL A 295 10.43 7.63 10.27
C VAL A 295 10.15 8.47 9.04
N THR A 296 9.12 9.31 9.11
CA THR A 296 8.71 10.17 8.01
C THR A 296 8.53 11.62 8.47
N TYR A 297 8.78 12.56 7.57
CA TYR A 297 8.49 13.99 7.78
C TYR A 297 7.59 14.50 6.65
N ARG A 298 6.52 15.19 7.02
CA ARG A 298 5.47 15.72 6.13
C ARG A 298 4.90 14.66 5.16
N PHE A 299 4.61 13.49 5.71
CA PHE A 299 3.98 12.40 4.96
C PHE A 299 2.52 12.74 4.66
N ILE A 300 2.11 12.62 3.39
CA ILE A 300 0.72 12.86 2.97
C ILE A 300 0.09 11.57 2.48
N GLY A 301 -1.10 11.27 3.00
CA GLY A 301 -2.04 10.37 2.36
C GLY A 301 -1.45 9.00 2.09
N SER A 302 -1.49 8.56 0.83
CA SER A 302 -1.08 7.23 0.40
C SER A 302 -2.01 6.09 0.84
N PRO A 303 -3.28 6.05 0.41
CA PRO A 303 -4.11 4.85 0.53
C PRO A 303 -3.41 3.60 0.02
N HIS A 304 -3.19 2.63 0.90
CA HIS A 304 -2.55 1.35 0.62
C HIS A 304 -2.97 0.27 1.62
N ILE A 305 -2.53 -0.96 1.35
CA ILE A 305 -2.60 -2.10 2.26
C ILE A 305 -1.14 -2.54 2.48
N ASP A 306 -0.77 -2.79 3.73
CA ASP A 306 0.50 -3.39 4.07
C ASP A 306 0.45 -4.89 3.87
N ARG A 307 1.20 -5.35 2.87
CA ARG A 307 1.19 -6.75 2.42
C ARG A 307 2.35 -7.57 2.99
N GLN A 308 3.29 -6.89 3.66
CA GLN A 308 4.52 -7.47 4.20
C GLN A 308 4.50 -7.52 5.73
N ASN A 309 3.50 -6.92 6.39
CA ASN A 309 3.40 -6.96 7.84
C ASN A 309 2.89 -8.35 8.26
N SER A 310 3.56 -8.95 9.24
CA SER A 310 3.12 -10.20 9.86
C SER A 310 2.03 -9.95 10.92
N SER A 311 1.86 -8.71 11.39
CA SER A 311 0.84 -8.32 12.38
C SER A 311 0.43 -6.83 12.23
N HIS A 312 -0.29 -6.32 13.22
CA HIS A 312 -0.60 -4.89 13.38
C HIS A 312 0.67 -4.04 13.51
N PHE A 313 0.57 -2.75 13.22
CA PHE A 313 1.61 -1.77 13.51
C PHE A 313 1.12 -0.77 14.55
N TYR A 314 2.07 -0.03 15.11
CA TYR A 314 1.77 1.17 15.90
C TYR A 314 2.26 2.42 15.18
N GLY A 315 1.45 3.48 15.22
CA GLY A 315 1.81 4.79 14.71
C GLY A 315 1.91 5.81 15.84
N LEU A 316 2.98 6.59 15.84
CA LEU A 316 3.15 7.80 16.65
C LEU A 316 3.40 8.98 15.71
N SER A 317 2.79 10.12 15.99
CA SER A 317 3.05 11.36 15.25
C SER A 317 3.28 12.53 16.19
N LEU A 318 4.21 13.41 15.81
CA LEU A 318 4.66 14.57 16.60
C LEU A 318 4.75 15.80 15.71
N GLY A 319 4.68 16.98 16.33
CA GLY A 319 4.82 18.28 15.66
C GLY A 319 3.68 19.24 16.01
N ASN A 320 3.57 20.33 15.25
CA ASN A 320 2.64 21.43 15.54
C ASN A 320 1.30 21.34 14.78
N PHE A 321 1.07 20.26 14.01
CA PHE A 321 -0.19 20.07 13.27
C PHE A 321 -1.42 20.03 14.18
N ALA A 322 -2.57 20.52 13.71
CA ALA A 322 -3.80 20.63 14.51
C ALA A 322 -4.26 19.28 15.11
N GLU A 323 -4.78 19.31 16.34
CA GLU A 323 -5.36 18.11 16.99
C GLU A 323 -6.54 17.57 16.16
N GLY A 324 -6.64 16.25 16.00
CA GLY A 324 -7.68 15.61 15.19
C GLY A 324 -7.46 15.67 13.67
N THR A 325 -6.33 16.22 13.21
CA THR A 325 -5.92 16.16 11.79
C THR A 325 -4.75 15.22 11.61
N GLY A 326 -4.45 14.79 10.38
CA GLY A 326 -3.28 13.94 10.12
C GLY A 326 -3.31 12.60 10.87
N CYS A 327 -4.51 12.10 11.18
CA CYS A 327 -4.75 10.83 11.84
C CYS A 327 -4.40 9.66 10.91
N VAL A 328 -4.19 8.47 11.48
CA VAL A 328 -4.09 7.24 10.69
C VAL A 328 -5.52 6.75 10.44
N ALA A 329 -6.01 6.93 9.23
CA ALA A 329 -7.32 6.46 8.80
C ALA A 329 -7.21 5.01 8.32
N VAL A 330 -8.12 4.13 8.77
CA VAL A 330 -8.19 2.73 8.38
C VAL A 330 -9.63 2.32 8.08
N GLU A 331 -9.83 1.62 6.97
CA GLU A 331 -11.13 1.10 6.58
C GLU A 331 -11.55 -0.06 7.50
N MET A 332 -12.64 0.13 8.24
CA MET A 332 -13.24 -0.93 9.08
C MET A 332 -14.27 -1.74 8.29
N SER A 333 -15.02 -1.07 7.43
CA SER A 333 -16.05 -1.67 6.59
C SER A 333 -16.23 -0.85 5.31
N PRO A 334 -17.05 -1.32 4.34
CA PRO A 334 -17.41 -0.50 3.19
C PRO A 334 -17.94 0.88 3.60
N ARG A 335 -18.66 1.00 4.73
CA ARG A 335 -19.39 2.21 5.15
C ARG A 335 -18.74 2.96 6.31
N VAL A 336 -17.71 2.38 6.95
CA VAL A 336 -17.10 2.91 8.18
C VAL A 336 -15.57 2.98 8.04
N VAL A 337 -15.02 4.14 8.39
CA VAL A 337 -13.58 4.40 8.50
C VAL A 337 -13.28 4.78 9.94
N ALA A 338 -12.21 4.22 10.51
CA ALA A 338 -11.68 4.71 11.79
C ALA A 338 -10.57 5.72 11.54
N GLU A 339 -10.59 6.84 12.26
CA GLU A 339 -9.49 7.79 12.32
C GLU A 339 -8.80 7.65 13.68
N VAL A 340 -7.59 7.09 13.66
CA VAL A 340 -6.79 6.87 14.86
C VAL A 340 -5.91 8.08 15.10
N ASN A 341 -6.18 8.80 16.19
CA ASN A 341 -5.39 9.94 16.62
C ASN A 341 -4.05 9.48 17.18
N THR A 342 -3.00 9.68 16.38
CA THR A 342 -1.61 9.35 16.73
C THR A 342 -0.82 10.57 17.20
N LYS A 343 -1.43 11.76 17.31
CA LYS A 343 -0.70 12.94 17.76
C LYS A 343 -0.36 12.78 19.24
N ASN A 344 0.93 12.72 19.54
CA ASN A 344 1.47 12.49 20.89
C ASN A 344 0.97 11.17 21.54
N ARG A 345 0.50 10.23 20.72
CA ARG A 345 -0.16 8.99 21.12
C ARG A 345 0.30 7.85 20.25
N LEU A 346 0.45 6.67 20.84
CA LEU A 346 0.67 5.42 20.10
C LEU A 346 -0.68 4.80 19.73
N GLY A 347 -1.03 4.90 18.44
CA GLY A 347 -2.24 4.30 17.87
C GLY A 347 -1.96 2.93 17.28
N LYS A 348 -2.77 1.93 17.61
CA LYS A 348 -2.64 0.54 17.15
C LYS A 348 -3.57 0.27 15.97
N VAL A 349 -3.01 -0.09 14.81
CA VAL A 349 -3.77 -0.27 13.56
C VAL A 349 -3.34 -1.55 12.86
N ASP A 350 -4.31 -2.31 12.35
CA ASP A 350 -4.01 -3.42 11.44
C ASP A 350 -3.84 -2.89 10.01
N GLY A 351 -2.58 -2.67 9.60
CA GLY A 351 -2.23 -2.16 8.27
C GLY A 351 -2.63 -3.07 7.10
N ARG A 352 -3.12 -4.28 7.36
CA ARG A 352 -3.60 -5.20 6.31
C ARG A 352 -5.00 -4.81 5.78
N TYR A 353 -5.63 -3.81 6.40
CA TYR A 353 -6.79 -3.11 5.85
C TYR A 353 -6.34 -1.84 5.10
N PRO A 354 -7.12 -1.35 4.12
CA PRO A 354 -6.84 -0.08 3.46
C PRO A 354 -6.67 1.03 4.48
N HIS A 355 -5.52 1.70 4.46
CA HIS A 355 -5.22 2.77 5.40
C HIS A 355 -4.41 3.89 4.73
N TRP A 356 -4.48 5.09 5.31
CA TRP A 356 -3.83 6.31 4.85
C TRP A 356 -3.67 7.30 6.01
N VAL A 357 -2.94 8.39 5.78
CA VAL A 357 -2.95 9.54 6.70
C VAL A 357 -4.01 10.54 6.24
N SER A 358 -4.92 10.95 7.13
CA SER A 358 -5.95 11.95 6.85
C SER A 358 -5.33 13.33 6.58
N ASN A 359 -6.10 14.23 5.99
CA ASN A 359 -5.57 15.55 5.60
C ASN A 359 -5.16 16.38 6.83
N TYR A 360 -4.13 17.19 6.66
CA TYR A 360 -3.66 18.22 7.59
C TYR A 360 -2.97 19.34 6.77
N ASN A 361 -2.70 20.51 7.37
CA ASN A 361 -2.12 21.62 6.63
C ASN A 361 -0.60 21.43 6.46
N ILE A 362 -0.20 20.74 5.41
CA ILE A 362 1.22 20.47 5.15
C ILE A 362 2.08 21.72 4.92
N GLU A 363 1.50 22.83 4.43
CA GLU A 363 2.28 24.01 4.05
C GLU A 363 2.89 24.66 5.29
N ASP A 364 2.07 24.81 6.33
CA ASP A 364 2.44 25.53 7.56
C ASP A 364 2.75 24.60 8.75
N GLU A 365 2.36 23.32 8.67
CA GLU A 365 2.52 22.39 9.80
C GLU A 365 3.72 21.45 9.61
N GLU A 366 4.37 21.16 10.73
CA GLU A 366 5.36 20.12 10.91
C GLU A 366 4.66 18.88 11.46
N ARG A 367 4.84 17.76 10.76
CA ARG A 367 4.34 16.46 11.18
C ARG A 367 5.39 15.40 10.92
N PHE A 368 5.89 14.81 11.99
CA PHE A 368 6.70 13.60 11.96
C PHE A 368 5.80 12.38 12.19
N SER A 369 6.22 11.22 11.69
CA SER A 369 5.60 9.96 12.04
C SER A 369 6.65 8.88 12.28
N LEU A 370 6.46 8.11 13.33
CA LEU A 370 7.17 6.87 13.61
C LEU A 370 6.15 5.73 13.47
N ILE A 371 6.42 4.80 12.56
CA ILE A 371 5.62 3.59 12.39
C ILE A 371 6.46 2.39 12.82
N TYR A 372 5.99 1.68 13.83
CA TYR A 372 6.67 0.54 14.43
C TYR A 372 6.13 -0.74 13.82
N TYR A 373 7.01 -1.54 13.24
CA TYR A 373 6.67 -2.80 12.59
C TYR A 373 7.23 -4.00 13.34
N ASP A 374 6.51 -5.10 13.22
CA ASP A 374 7.02 -6.45 13.38
C ASP A 374 6.94 -7.13 12.01
N THR A 375 8.10 -7.40 11.44
CA THR A 375 8.28 -8.05 10.13
C THR A 375 8.99 -9.41 10.25
N LEU A 376 9.41 -9.79 11.46
CA LEU A 376 10.23 -10.97 11.71
C LEU A 376 9.44 -12.10 12.38
N SER A 377 8.38 -11.77 13.13
CA SER A 377 7.49 -12.78 13.72
C SER A 377 6.70 -13.52 12.65
N SER A 378 6.21 -14.71 13.01
CA SER A 378 5.29 -15.47 12.17
C SER A 378 4.03 -14.67 11.83
N TYR A 379 3.51 -14.90 10.63
CA TYR A 379 2.28 -14.25 10.17
C TYR A 379 1.11 -14.60 11.09
N GLN A 380 0.48 -13.58 11.66
CA GLN A 380 -0.73 -13.70 12.46
C GLN A 380 -1.96 -13.53 11.58
N THR A 381 -3.08 -14.15 11.91
CA THR A 381 -4.33 -13.89 11.18
C THR A 381 -4.76 -12.42 11.38
N PRO A 382 -5.23 -11.71 10.34
CA PRO A 382 -5.78 -10.35 10.47
C PRO A 382 -6.85 -10.26 11.56
N GLY A 383 -6.67 -9.30 12.46
CA GLY A 383 -7.61 -8.99 13.54
C GLY A 383 -8.61 -7.92 13.11
N PRO A 384 -9.27 -7.21 14.05
CA PRO A 384 -10.04 -6.02 13.69
C PRO A 384 -9.11 -4.91 13.17
N ALA A 385 -9.63 -4.03 12.29
CA ALA A 385 -8.88 -2.90 11.74
C ALA A 385 -8.33 -1.96 12.83
N ILE A 386 -9.08 -1.81 13.92
CA ILE A 386 -8.72 -1.08 15.14
C ILE A 386 -8.93 -1.98 16.35
N PHE A 387 -8.09 -1.82 17.38
CA PHE A 387 -8.08 -2.68 18.56
C PHE A 387 -8.80 -2.06 19.77
N SER A 388 -9.20 -0.80 19.67
CA SER A 388 -9.98 -0.06 20.65
C SER A 388 -11.19 0.55 19.95
N ILE A 389 -12.38 0.01 20.20
CA ILE A 389 -13.63 0.60 19.74
C ILE A 389 -14.09 1.57 20.86
N PRO A 390 -14.44 2.83 20.56
CA PRO A 390 -15.04 3.70 21.55
C PRO A 390 -16.29 3.01 22.11
N HIS A 391 -16.36 2.80 23.42
CA HIS A 391 -17.64 2.48 24.03
C HIS A 391 -18.58 3.63 23.70
N ASP A 392 -19.71 3.34 23.05
CA ASP A 392 -20.81 4.30 22.92
C ASP A 392 -20.98 4.94 24.30
N LYS A 393 -20.76 6.26 24.39
CA LYS A 393 -21.12 7.00 25.60
C LYS A 393 -22.57 6.66 25.87
N GLU A 394 -22.83 5.96 26.97
CA GLU A 394 -24.16 5.51 27.37
C GLU A 394 -25.12 6.70 27.33
N GLY A 395 -25.95 6.73 26.30
CA GLY A 395 -26.76 7.91 26.03
C GLY A 395 -27.71 7.76 24.85
N ASN A 396 -28.16 6.55 24.50
CA ASN A 396 -29.43 6.43 23.77
C ASN A 396 -30.07 5.01 23.76
N LYS A 397 -30.20 4.37 24.93
CA LYS A 397 -30.98 3.11 25.05
C LYS A 397 -32.50 3.34 25.18
N GLU A 398 -32.99 4.58 25.21
CA GLU A 398 -34.44 4.85 25.32
C GLU A 398 -35.14 5.12 23.97
N ASP A 399 -34.44 5.59 22.93
CA ASP A 399 -35.11 5.95 21.67
C ASP A 399 -35.45 4.77 20.74
N MET A 400 -34.80 3.61 20.88
CA MET A 400 -35.15 2.41 20.09
C MET A 400 -36.38 1.65 20.61
N LYS A 401 -36.86 1.92 21.84
CA LYS A 401 -38.07 1.30 22.37
C LYS A 401 -39.36 2.07 22.04
N ARG A 402 -39.27 3.29 21.51
CA ARG A 402 -40.45 4.10 21.13
C ARG A 402 -40.87 3.99 19.66
N LYS A 403 -40.08 3.30 18.82
CA LYS A 403 -40.45 3.00 17.41
C LYS A 403 -40.94 1.56 17.18
N ARG A 404 -41.23 0.82 18.26
CA ARG A 404 -41.93 -0.48 18.24
C ARG A 404 -43.05 -0.47 19.27
N LYS A 405 -44.05 0.39 19.06
CA LYS A 405 -45.41 0.22 19.57
C LYS A 405 -46.39 0.75 18.54
#